data_AF-A0A4Y3RF52-F1
#
_entry.id   AF-A0A4Y3RF52-F1
#
_cell.length_a   1.000
_cell.length_b   1.000
_cell.length_c   1.000
_cell.angle_alpha   90.00
_cell.angle_beta   90.00
_cell.angle_gamma   90.00
#
_symmetry.space_group_name_H-M   'P 1'
#
loop_
_entity.id
_entity.type
_entity.pdbx_description
1 polymer ?
#
loop_
_entity_poly.entity_id
_entity_poly.type
_entity_poly.pdbx_seq_one_letter_code
_entity_poly.pdbx_strand_id
1 'polypeptide(L)'
;MTTEVMYAMTDGAWEQPVRWYSANGAPQPQHIATVADTISVAAAHRLMAEGTALLWSGDYESARRLLAALGRRSERRQPALAQSPAEAFGRHRREQERRARLLGMLLVPYGGDWIIPLRRAPRVREACLHAYGPSGGPGVGSLRELLGVIGAYEWYRKGVEIPALGGERIHPHYGVFSPVRGEYVDLVAEAKLPRGATAFDIGTGTGVLSVLLARRGLRHVVATDQDARAVHCARDNVARLGLADRIAVRHADLFPAGRAHVIVCNPPWLPGRPRTPLDQAVYDPDSRMLHRFLTGLPHRLEPGGEGWLILSDLAERLGLRGRTELDDAIRAAGLRVLSRTVTKPRHPRASDPSDPLHRARVGEATSLWRLGVA
;
A
#
# COMPACT_ATOMS: atom_id res chain seq x y z
N MET A 1 -12.12 -7.09 8.45
CA MET A 1 -12.98 -7.44 9.60
C MET A 1 -14.42 -7.23 9.16
N THR A 2 -15.23 -8.29 9.18
CA THR A 2 -16.65 -8.27 8.79
C THR A 2 -17.49 -7.85 9.97
N THR A 3 -18.13 -6.68 9.89
CA THR A 3 -19.16 -6.28 10.86
C THR A 3 -20.52 -6.75 10.34
N GLU A 4 -21.35 -7.32 11.22
CA GLU A 4 -22.75 -7.62 10.92
C GLU A 4 -23.58 -6.36 11.00
N VAL A 5 -24.48 -6.17 10.04
CA VAL A 5 -25.23 -4.93 9.93
C VAL A 5 -26.66 -5.20 9.45
N MET A 6 -27.62 -4.57 10.11
CA MET A 6 -29.01 -4.47 9.70
C MET A 6 -29.16 -3.47 8.53
N TYR A 7 -29.76 -3.91 7.42
CA TYR A 7 -30.24 -2.99 6.38
C TYR A 7 -31.64 -3.39 5.95
N ALA A 8 -32.48 -2.41 5.70
CA ALA A 8 -33.79 -2.56 5.05
C ALA A 8 -33.87 -1.59 3.87
N MET A 9 -34.44 -2.04 2.76
CA MET A 9 -34.76 -1.22 1.58
C MET A 9 -36.27 -1.29 1.38
N THR A 10 -36.93 -0.16 1.14
CA THR A 10 -38.40 -0.04 1.09
C THR A 10 -39.08 -0.59 -0.17
N ASP A 11 -38.36 -1.16 -1.14
CA ASP A 11 -38.93 -1.40 -2.48
C ASP A 11 -38.44 -2.72 -3.12
N GLY A 12 -38.07 -3.71 -2.29
CA GLY A 12 -37.98 -5.14 -2.64
C GLY A 12 -36.58 -5.68 -3.00
N ALA A 13 -35.91 -6.53 -2.21
CA ALA A 13 -36.00 -6.85 -0.78
C ALA A 13 -34.63 -7.39 -0.34
N TRP A 14 -34.13 -6.95 0.83
CA TRP A 14 -33.39 -7.81 1.75
C TRP A 14 -34.03 -7.58 3.12
N GLU A 15 -34.76 -8.58 3.62
CA GLU A 15 -35.47 -8.51 4.91
C GLU A 15 -34.59 -8.94 6.11
N GLN A 16 -33.29 -9.12 5.89
CA GLN A 16 -32.34 -9.60 6.89
C GLN A 16 -31.05 -8.77 6.90
N PRO A 17 -30.33 -8.70 8.04
CA PRO A 17 -29.01 -8.07 8.10
C PRO A 17 -28.08 -8.61 7.02
N VAL A 18 -27.49 -7.71 6.24
CA VAL A 18 -26.48 -8.05 5.23
C VAL A 18 -25.12 -7.53 5.66
N ARG A 19 -24.06 -8.25 5.30
CA ARG A 19 -22.70 -7.90 5.73
C ARG A 19 -22.16 -6.68 4.99
N TRP A 20 -21.44 -5.81 5.71
CA TRP A 20 -20.61 -4.78 5.08
C TRP A 20 -19.23 -5.37 4.76
N TYR A 21 -18.88 -5.40 3.47
CA TYR A 21 -17.58 -5.86 3.01
C TYR A 21 -16.66 -4.69 2.68
N SER A 22 -15.60 -4.56 3.48
CA SER A 22 -14.49 -3.65 3.22
C SER A 22 -13.17 -4.22 3.75
N ALA A 23 -12.20 -4.36 2.86
CA ALA A 23 -10.81 -4.72 3.17
C ALA A 23 -9.93 -3.49 3.35
N ASN A 24 -10.35 -2.33 2.87
CA ASN A 24 -9.63 -1.07 3.08
C ASN A 24 -10.02 -0.34 4.38
N GLY A 25 -10.95 -0.90 5.16
CA GLY A 25 -11.41 -0.34 6.44
C GLY A 25 -12.40 0.81 6.30
N ALA A 26 -13.01 1.01 5.13
CA ALA A 26 -14.04 2.02 4.94
C ALA A 26 -15.21 1.76 5.89
N PRO A 27 -15.71 2.80 6.59
CA PRO A 27 -16.87 2.66 7.44
C PRO A 27 -18.10 2.36 6.58
N GLN A 28 -19.04 1.64 7.18
CA GLN A 28 -20.36 1.47 6.61
C GLN A 28 -21.03 2.84 6.36
N PRO A 29 -21.72 3.03 5.23
CA PRO A 29 -22.60 4.18 5.02
C PRO A 29 -23.83 4.16 5.94
N GLN A 30 -24.22 5.33 6.44
CA GLN A 30 -25.41 5.50 7.29
C GLN A 30 -26.72 5.57 6.49
N HIS A 31 -26.65 6.07 5.25
CA HIS A 31 -27.78 6.19 4.36
C HIS A 31 -27.50 5.46 3.05
N ILE A 32 -28.44 4.61 2.63
CA ILE A 32 -28.35 3.85 1.39
C ILE A 32 -29.67 4.03 0.62
N ALA A 33 -29.56 4.29 -0.67
CA ALA A 33 -30.68 4.28 -1.61
C ALA A 33 -30.40 3.27 -2.72
N THR A 34 -31.40 2.46 -3.09
CA THR A 34 -31.31 1.58 -4.26
C THR A 34 -31.56 2.38 -5.53
N VAL A 35 -30.69 2.19 -6.52
CA VAL A 35 -30.77 2.85 -7.82
C VAL A 35 -30.49 1.85 -8.94
N ALA A 36 -31.11 2.09 -10.10
CA ALA A 36 -30.96 1.26 -11.29
C ALA A 36 -30.48 2.10 -12.49
N ASP A 37 -30.53 1.52 -13.69
CA ASP A 37 -30.03 2.11 -14.94
C ASP A 37 -30.67 3.47 -15.33
N THR A 38 -31.78 3.87 -14.71
CA THR A 38 -32.49 5.12 -14.99
C THR A 38 -31.90 6.36 -14.34
N ILE A 39 -30.99 6.21 -13.36
CA ILE A 39 -30.41 7.36 -12.66
C ILE A 39 -29.39 8.11 -13.53
N SER A 40 -29.53 9.44 -13.60
CA SER A 40 -28.53 10.27 -14.27
C SER A 40 -27.25 10.42 -13.44
N VAL A 41 -26.11 10.61 -14.10
CA VAL A 41 -24.81 10.85 -13.43
C VAL A 41 -24.88 12.05 -12.48
N ALA A 42 -25.64 13.10 -12.84
CA ALA A 42 -25.81 14.29 -12.02
C ALA A 42 -26.63 14.00 -10.75
N ALA A 43 -27.73 13.23 -10.87
CA ALA A 43 -28.55 12.84 -9.74
C ALA A 43 -27.77 11.92 -8.78
N ALA A 44 -27.07 10.92 -9.32
CA ALA A 44 -26.21 10.03 -8.54
C ALA A 44 -25.13 10.81 -7.77
N HIS A 45 -24.42 11.72 -8.45
CA HIS A 45 -23.40 12.56 -7.81
C HIS A 45 -23.99 13.41 -6.67
N ARG A 46 -25.18 14.00 -6.86
CA ARG A 46 -25.84 14.82 -5.84
C ARG A 46 -26.15 14.00 -4.58
N LEU A 47 -26.81 12.86 -4.72
CA LEU A 47 -27.14 11.97 -3.61
C LEU A 47 -25.88 11.53 -2.84
N MET A 48 -24.83 11.14 -3.58
CA MET A 48 -23.55 10.75 -2.98
C MET A 48 -22.86 11.92 -2.28
N ALA A 49 -22.91 13.13 -2.84
CA ALA A 49 -22.36 14.32 -2.21
C ALA A 49 -23.10 14.71 -0.92
N GLU A 50 -24.40 14.41 -0.83
CA GLU A 50 -25.24 14.58 0.35
C GLU A 50 -25.06 13.45 1.39
N GLY A 51 -24.22 12.45 1.09
CA GLY A 51 -23.88 11.35 2.00
C GLY A 51 -24.71 10.08 1.85
N THR A 52 -25.52 9.98 0.78
CA THR A 52 -26.29 8.77 0.47
C THR A 52 -25.49 7.83 -0.42
N ALA A 53 -25.20 6.63 0.08
CA ALA A 53 -24.63 5.57 -0.74
C ALA A 53 -25.69 4.95 -1.65
N LEU A 54 -25.26 4.51 -2.83
CA LEU A 54 -26.14 4.03 -3.89
C LEU A 54 -25.93 2.53 -4.06
N LEU A 55 -26.91 1.73 -3.64
CA LEU A 55 -26.92 0.30 -3.91
C LEU A 55 -27.41 0.06 -5.34
N TRP A 56 -26.55 -0.47 -6.19
CA TRP A 56 -26.87 -0.70 -7.60
C TRP A 56 -27.70 -1.97 -7.79
N SER A 57 -28.87 -1.85 -8.44
CA SER A 57 -29.76 -2.97 -8.81
C SER A 57 -29.85 -3.21 -10.32
N GLY A 58 -29.23 -2.37 -11.14
CA GLY A 58 -29.18 -2.51 -12.59
C GLY A 58 -28.11 -3.47 -13.10
N ASP A 59 -27.71 -3.31 -14.34
CA ASP A 59 -26.65 -4.13 -14.95
C ASP A 59 -25.23 -3.77 -14.46
N TYR A 60 -24.34 -4.77 -14.31
CA TYR A 60 -22.99 -4.56 -13.76
C TYR A 60 -22.12 -3.63 -14.63
N GLU A 61 -22.19 -3.76 -15.96
CA GLU A 61 -21.43 -2.90 -16.86
C GLU A 61 -21.95 -1.46 -16.85
N SER A 62 -23.25 -1.25 -16.60
CA SER A 62 -23.80 0.09 -16.36
C SER A 62 -23.26 0.70 -15.07
N ALA A 63 -23.16 -0.06 -13.99
CA ALA A 63 -22.56 0.40 -12.73
C ALA A 63 -21.11 0.87 -12.95
N ARG A 64 -20.31 0.09 -13.70
CA ARG A 64 -18.93 0.47 -14.06
C ARG A 64 -18.86 1.75 -14.88
N ARG A 65 -19.75 1.91 -15.86
CA ARG A 65 -19.85 3.14 -16.67
C ARG A 65 -20.23 4.35 -15.81
N LEU A 66 -21.18 4.20 -14.88
CA LEU A 66 -21.56 5.25 -13.94
C LEU A 66 -20.38 5.64 -13.05
N LEU A 67 -19.67 4.66 -12.47
CA LEU A 67 -18.48 4.90 -11.66
C LEU A 67 -17.41 5.69 -12.42
N ALA A 68 -17.14 5.30 -13.67
CA ALA A 68 -16.18 5.99 -14.53
C ALA A 68 -16.62 7.43 -14.86
N ALA A 69 -17.91 7.66 -15.12
CA ALA A 69 -18.47 8.98 -15.36
C ALA A 69 -18.39 9.89 -14.13
N LEU A 70 -18.73 9.37 -12.94
CA LEU A 70 -18.56 10.05 -11.65
C LEU A 70 -17.09 10.42 -11.39
N GLY A 71 -16.17 9.52 -11.78
CA GLY A 71 -14.72 9.74 -11.70
C GLY A 71 -14.27 10.94 -12.52
N ARG A 72 -14.63 10.99 -13.81
CA ARG A 72 -14.29 12.11 -14.70
C ARG A 72 -14.90 13.44 -14.24
N ARG A 73 -16.13 13.41 -13.71
CA ARG A 73 -16.79 14.62 -13.18
C ARG A 73 -16.03 15.21 -12.00
N SER A 74 -15.47 14.35 -11.15
CA SER A 74 -14.72 14.77 -9.97
C SER A 74 -13.38 15.44 -10.34
N GLU A 75 -12.79 15.12 -11.49
CA GLU A 75 -11.51 15.68 -11.97
C GLU A 75 -11.62 17.11 -12.51
N ARG A 76 -12.80 17.54 -12.95
CA ARG A 76 -13.00 18.85 -13.64
C ARG A 76 -12.98 20.07 -12.71
N ARG A 77 -12.76 19.90 -11.41
CA ARG A 77 -12.64 21.04 -10.47
C ARG A 77 -11.26 21.68 -10.60
N GLN A 78 -11.20 22.94 -11.05
CA GLN A 78 -9.97 23.72 -11.01
C GLN A 78 -9.55 23.94 -9.56
N PRO A 79 -8.34 23.52 -9.16
CA PRO A 79 -7.85 23.76 -7.81
C PRO A 79 -7.45 25.22 -7.64
N ALA A 80 -7.72 25.79 -6.46
CA ALA A 80 -7.19 27.09 -6.05
C ALA A 80 -5.65 27.05 -5.96
N LEU A 81 -4.99 28.15 -6.34
CA LEU A 81 -3.52 28.28 -6.39
C LEU A 81 -2.87 27.97 -5.03
N ALA A 82 -1.78 27.19 -5.07
CA ALA A 82 -1.03 26.83 -3.87
C ALA A 82 0.12 27.77 -3.56
N GLN A 83 0.29 28.13 -2.29
CA GLN A 83 1.33 29.06 -1.84
C GLN A 83 2.65 28.33 -1.53
N SER A 84 2.61 27.02 -1.27
CA SER A 84 3.80 26.19 -1.05
C SER A 84 3.63 24.75 -1.55
N PRO A 85 4.72 23.99 -1.78
CA PRO A 85 4.67 22.57 -2.12
C PRO A 85 3.95 21.71 -1.07
N ALA A 86 4.16 21.99 0.22
CA ALA A 86 3.49 21.30 1.32
C ALA A 86 1.97 21.53 1.29
N GLU A 87 1.55 22.75 1.00
CA GLU A 87 0.13 23.11 0.89
C GLU A 87 -0.51 22.51 -0.37
N ALA A 88 0.23 22.43 -1.48
CA ALA A 88 -0.19 21.73 -2.69
C ALA A 88 -0.38 20.23 -2.42
N PHE A 89 0.57 19.59 -1.72
CA PHE A 89 0.48 18.19 -1.29
C PHE A 89 -0.72 17.93 -0.37
N GLY A 90 -0.91 18.77 0.65
CA GLY A 90 -2.05 18.67 1.56
C GLY A 90 -3.40 18.78 0.84
N ARG A 91 -3.53 19.71 -0.12
CA ARG A 91 -4.73 19.83 -0.97
C ARG A 91 -4.93 18.61 -1.85
N HIS A 92 -3.88 18.16 -2.54
CA HIS A 92 -3.94 16.99 -3.40
C HIS A 92 -4.43 15.77 -2.61
N ARG A 93 -3.89 15.54 -1.41
CA ARG A 93 -4.37 14.48 -0.50
C ARG A 93 -5.86 14.64 -0.17
N ARG A 94 -6.29 15.82 0.30
CA ARG A 94 -7.70 16.06 0.66
C ARG A 94 -8.65 15.79 -0.51
N GLU A 95 -8.26 16.18 -1.71
CA GLU A 95 -9.08 15.96 -2.91
C GLU A 95 -9.12 14.47 -3.31
N GLN A 96 -7.97 13.76 -3.28
CA GLN A 96 -7.94 12.32 -3.52
C GLN A 96 -8.81 11.56 -2.52
N GLU A 97 -8.82 11.98 -1.26
CA GLU A 97 -9.62 11.38 -0.20
C GLU A 97 -11.11 11.66 -0.37
N ARG A 98 -11.47 12.91 -0.66
CA ARG A 98 -12.85 13.30 -0.98
C ARG A 98 -13.37 12.50 -2.17
N ARG A 99 -12.56 12.36 -3.22
CA ARG A 99 -12.87 11.56 -4.42
C ARG A 99 -12.99 10.08 -4.08
N ALA A 100 -12.10 9.54 -3.25
CA ALA A 100 -12.15 8.14 -2.81
C ALA A 100 -13.43 7.85 -2.02
N ARG A 101 -13.80 8.73 -1.08
CA ARG A 101 -15.04 8.63 -0.31
C ARG A 101 -16.25 8.71 -1.22
N LEU A 102 -16.31 9.71 -2.10
CA LEU A 102 -17.42 9.88 -3.05
C LEU A 102 -17.59 8.63 -3.90
N LEU A 103 -16.56 8.23 -4.65
CA LEU A 103 -16.64 7.07 -5.54
C LEU A 103 -16.81 5.74 -4.79
N GLY A 104 -16.45 5.69 -3.51
CA GLY A 104 -16.66 4.56 -2.61
C GLY A 104 -18.14 4.29 -2.32
N MET A 105 -19.01 5.30 -2.47
CA MET A 105 -20.43 5.22 -2.16
C MET A 105 -21.29 4.55 -3.26
N LEU A 106 -20.73 4.17 -4.40
CA LEU A 106 -21.43 3.28 -5.34
C LEU A 106 -21.20 1.82 -4.94
N LEU A 107 -22.26 1.17 -4.49
CA LEU A 107 -22.23 -0.16 -3.90
C LEU A 107 -22.79 -1.22 -4.86
N VAL A 108 -22.29 -2.44 -4.73
CA VAL A 108 -22.83 -3.63 -5.40
C VAL A 108 -23.17 -4.72 -4.37
N PRO A 109 -24.20 -5.53 -4.62
CA PRO A 109 -24.53 -6.67 -3.78
C PRO A 109 -23.56 -7.83 -4.02
N TYR A 110 -23.37 -8.63 -2.97
CA TYR A 110 -22.76 -9.95 -2.98
C TYR A 110 -23.78 -10.97 -2.47
N GLY A 111 -23.97 -12.06 -3.21
CA GLY A 111 -24.61 -13.27 -2.73
C GLY A 111 -23.62 -14.20 -2.05
N GLY A 112 -24.05 -15.44 -1.82
CA GLY A 112 -23.19 -16.50 -1.31
C GLY A 112 -21.97 -16.74 -2.21
N ASP A 113 -20.84 -17.08 -1.59
CA ASP A 113 -19.59 -17.45 -2.27
C ASP A 113 -19.07 -16.38 -3.25
N TRP A 114 -19.23 -15.10 -2.88
CA TRP A 114 -18.78 -13.93 -3.63
C TRP A 114 -19.40 -13.77 -5.03
N ILE A 115 -20.57 -14.36 -5.26
CA ILE A 115 -21.36 -14.12 -6.48
C ILE A 115 -21.90 -12.69 -6.44
N ILE A 116 -21.83 -11.97 -7.56
CA ILE A 116 -22.51 -10.67 -7.70
C ILE A 116 -23.82 -10.95 -8.45
N PRO A 117 -25.00 -10.82 -7.81
CA PRO A 117 -26.29 -11.15 -8.41
C PRO A 117 -26.78 -10.05 -9.37
N LEU A 118 -25.88 -9.51 -10.20
CA LEU A 118 -26.19 -8.53 -11.23
C LEU A 118 -25.94 -9.14 -12.60
N ARG A 119 -26.76 -8.74 -13.58
CA ARG A 119 -26.57 -9.17 -14.97
C ARG A 119 -25.20 -8.71 -15.49
N ARG A 120 -24.54 -9.58 -16.27
CA ARG A 120 -23.19 -9.40 -16.83
C ARG A 120 -22.08 -9.18 -15.78
N ALA A 121 -22.30 -9.54 -14.51
CA ALA A 121 -21.23 -9.49 -13.54
C ALA A 121 -20.15 -10.56 -13.84
N PRO A 122 -18.85 -10.22 -13.71
CA PRO A 122 -17.77 -11.19 -13.87
C PRO A 122 -17.72 -12.16 -12.68
N ARG A 123 -17.01 -13.27 -12.86
CA ARG A 123 -16.65 -14.15 -11.75
C ARG A 123 -15.56 -13.47 -10.92
N VAL A 124 -15.85 -13.18 -9.66
CA VAL A 124 -14.93 -12.45 -8.75
C VAL A 124 -14.48 -13.27 -7.55
N ARG A 125 -14.93 -14.53 -7.46
CA ARG A 125 -14.75 -15.40 -6.29
C ARG A 125 -13.32 -15.47 -5.78
N GLU A 126 -12.36 -15.76 -6.64
CA GLU A 126 -10.96 -15.93 -6.23
C GLU A 126 -10.33 -14.63 -5.75
N ALA A 127 -10.60 -13.52 -6.45
CA ALA A 127 -10.11 -12.21 -6.06
C ALA A 127 -10.70 -11.77 -4.71
N CYS A 128 -12.00 -11.97 -4.51
CA CYS A 128 -12.67 -11.70 -3.26
C CYS A 128 -12.17 -12.61 -2.12
N LEU A 129 -12.01 -13.91 -2.36
CA LEU A 129 -11.47 -14.86 -1.37
C LEU A 129 -10.06 -14.43 -0.92
N HIS A 130 -9.21 -14.02 -1.86
CA HIS A 130 -7.86 -13.55 -1.57
C HIS A 130 -7.82 -12.22 -0.80
N ALA A 131 -8.72 -11.27 -1.10
CA ALA A 131 -8.73 -9.97 -0.45
C ALA A 131 -9.49 -9.95 0.89
N TYR A 132 -10.67 -10.56 0.91
CA TYR A 132 -11.65 -10.53 2.00
C TYR A 132 -11.65 -11.78 2.88
N GLY A 133 -11.18 -12.92 2.37
CA GLY A 133 -11.35 -14.23 2.99
C GLY A 133 -12.64 -14.94 2.57
N PRO A 134 -13.01 -16.04 3.26
CA PRO A 134 -14.24 -16.76 2.97
C PRO A 134 -15.48 -15.86 3.06
N SER A 135 -16.48 -16.11 2.21
CA SER A 135 -17.75 -15.37 2.29
C SER A 135 -18.45 -15.69 3.62
N GLY A 136 -18.83 -14.63 4.33
CA GLY A 136 -19.69 -14.74 5.52
C GLY A 136 -21.18 -14.81 5.22
N GLY A 137 -21.58 -14.88 3.94
CA GLY A 137 -22.98 -14.80 3.49
C GLY A 137 -23.24 -13.59 2.58
N PRO A 138 -24.52 -13.27 2.31
CA PRO A 138 -24.90 -12.10 1.52
C PRO A 138 -24.40 -10.79 2.15
N GLY A 139 -24.07 -9.82 1.31
CA GLY A 139 -23.51 -8.55 1.74
C GLY A 139 -23.51 -7.49 0.67
N VAL A 140 -22.95 -6.33 1.02
CA VAL A 140 -22.77 -5.19 0.12
C VAL A 140 -21.37 -4.62 0.30
N GLY A 141 -20.81 -4.08 -0.78
CA GLY A 141 -19.52 -3.41 -0.73
C GLY A 141 -19.32 -2.45 -1.89
N SER A 142 -18.26 -1.66 -1.81
CA SER A 142 -17.97 -0.65 -2.82
C SER A 142 -17.54 -1.28 -4.16
N LEU A 143 -18.17 -0.86 -5.26
CA LEU A 143 -17.72 -1.25 -6.62
C LEU A 143 -16.29 -0.77 -6.89
N ARG A 144 -15.92 0.41 -6.40
CA ARG A 144 -14.56 0.93 -6.55
C ARG A 144 -13.53 0.02 -5.88
N GLU A 145 -13.85 -0.45 -4.69
CA GLU A 145 -12.98 -1.35 -3.95
C GLU A 145 -12.86 -2.70 -4.64
N LEU A 146 -13.99 -3.27 -5.08
CA LEU A 146 -14.03 -4.52 -5.85
C LEU A 146 -13.14 -4.47 -7.10
N LEU A 147 -13.21 -3.39 -7.87
CA LEU A 147 -12.35 -3.22 -9.05
C LEU A 147 -10.85 -3.18 -8.66
N GLY A 148 -10.52 -2.57 -7.52
CA GLY A 148 -9.17 -2.62 -6.96
C GLY A 148 -8.75 -4.02 -6.51
N VAL A 149 -9.66 -4.79 -5.92
CA VAL A 149 -9.45 -6.20 -5.53
C VAL A 149 -9.17 -7.07 -6.75
N ILE A 150 -9.99 -6.96 -7.80
CA ILE A 150 -9.81 -7.69 -9.06
C ILE A 150 -8.44 -7.35 -9.66
N GLY A 151 -8.09 -6.06 -9.74
CA GLY A 151 -6.80 -5.62 -10.26
C GLY A 151 -5.62 -6.16 -9.46
N ALA A 152 -5.67 -6.09 -8.13
CA ALA A 152 -4.63 -6.63 -7.26
C ALA A 152 -4.50 -8.15 -7.38
N TYR A 153 -5.61 -8.87 -7.56
CA TYR A 153 -5.58 -10.32 -7.77
C TYR A 153 -4.91 -10.71 -9.08
N GLU A 154 -5.10 -9.93 -10.16
CA GLU A 154 -4.36 -10.14 -11.40
C GLU A 154 -2.84 -9.95 -11.22
N TRP A 155 -2.42 -8.95 -10.42
CA TRP A 155 -1.01 -8.78 -10.05
C TRP A 155 -0.49 -9.95 -9.22
N TYR A 156 -1.25 -10.40 -8.23
CA TYR A 156 -0.94 -11.59 -7.45
C TYR A 156 -0.76 -12.82 -8.36
N ARG A 157 -1.68 -13.06 -9.28
CA ARG A 157 -1.68 -14.24 -10.14
C ARG A 157 -0.51 -14.23 -11.13
N LYS A 158 -0.21 -13.08 -11.73
CA LYS A 158 0.89 -12.94 -12.70
C LYS A 158 2.26 -12.83 -12.04
N GLY A 159 2.32 -12.31 -10.82
CA GLY A 159 3.56 -11.92 -10.17
C GLY A 159 4.24 -10.72 -10.84
N VAL A 160 5.00 -9.98 -10.05
CA VAL A 160 5.86 -8.88 -10.47
C VAL A 160 7.26 -9.42 -10.65
N GLU A 161 7.76 -9.34 -11.88
CA GLU A 161 9.12 -9.75 -12.21
C GLU A 161 10.14 -8.81 -11.56
N ILE A 162 11.16 -9.38 -10.92
CA ILE A 162 12.23 -8.65 -10.24
C ILE A 162 13.56 -8.94 -10.97
N PRO A 163 14.07 -8.01 -11.81
CA PRO A 163 15.31 -8.22 -12.55
C PRO A 163 16.51 -8.53 -11.65
N ALA A 164 16.62 -7.87 -10.50
CA ALA A 164 17.69 -8.11 -9.51
C ALA A 164 17.67 -9.54 -8.90
N LEU A 165 16.59 -10.30 -9.12
CA LEU A 165 16.46 -11.70 -8.73
C LEU A 165 16.59 -12.66 -9.94
N GLY A 166 17.11 -12.19 -11.07
CA GLY A 166 17.25 -13.01 -12.28
C GLY A 166 15.94 -13.28 -13.01
N GLY A 167 14.95 -12.38 -12.88
CA GLY A 167 13.64 -12.52 -13.52
C GLY A 167 12.61 -13.33 -12.70
N GLU A 168 12.96 -13.71 -11.47
CA GLU A 168 12.00 -14.31 -10.54
C GLU A 168 10.84 -13.36 -10.22
N ARG A 169 9.70 -13.95 -9.83
CA ARG A 169 8.46 -13.21 -9.61
C ARG A 169 8.08 -13.13 -8.13
N ILE A 170 7.68 -11.93 -7.71
CA ILE A 170 7.08 -11.67 -6.39
C ILE A 170 5.58 -11.47 -6.57
N HIS A 171 4.78 -12.16 -5.78
CA HIS A 171 3.33 -12.20 -5.83
C HIS A 171 2.75 -11.38 -4.67
N PRO A 172 2.46 -10.07 -4.87
CA PRO A 172 1.93 -9.22 -3.80
C PRO A 172 0.48 -9.59 -3.45
N HIS A 173 0.17 -9.72 -2.16
CA HIS A 173 -1.21 -9.89 -1.70
C HIS A 173 -1.97 -8.55 -1.74
N TYR A 174 -3.32 -8.60 -1.80
CA TYR A 174 -4.14 -7.38 -1.79
C TYR A 174 -3.84 -6.53 -0.55
N GLY A 175 -3.48 -5.26 -0.69
CA GLY A 175 -3.18 -4.37 0.44
C GLY A 175 -1.71 -4.41 0.90
N VAL A 176 -0.88 -5.29 0.34
CA VAL A 176 0.57 -5.27 0.51
C VAL A 176 1.18 -4.48 -0.64
N PHE A 177 2.14 -3.59 -0.35
CA PHE A 177 2.73 -2.73 -1.37
C PHE A 177 3.51 -3.55 -2.41
N SER A 178 3.14 -3.35 -3.68
CA SER A 178 3.74 -4.08 -4.78
C SER A 178 5.13 -3.54 -5.12
N PRO A 179 6.16 -4.40 -5.31
CA PRO A 179 7.52 -3.99 -5.63
C PRO A 179 7.69 -3.55 -7.09
N VAL A 180 6.67 -2.91 -7.69
CA VAL A 180 6.72 -2.40 -9.08
C VAL A 180 7.77 -1.30 -9.30
N ARG A 181 8.23 -0.66 -8.22
CA ARG A 181 9.34 0.30 -8.23
C ARG A 181 10.65 -0.46 -8.00
N GLY A 182 11.30 -0.94 -9.05
CA GLY A 182 12.50 -1.78 -8.92
C GLY A 182 13.76 -1.05 -8.47
N GLU A 183 13.79 0.30 -8.47
CA GLU A 183 15.03 1.06 -8.31
C GLU A 183 15.66 0.91 -6.92
N TYR A 184 14.84 0.76 -5.87
CA TYR A 184 15.36 0.51 -4.52
C TYR A 184 15.93 -0.91 -4.36
N VAL A 185 15.42 -1.87 -5.14
CA VAL A 185 15.91 -3.25 -5.13
C VAL A 185 17.32 -3.29 -5.74
N ASP A 186 17.54 -2.55 -6.82
CA ASP A 186 18.85 -2.42 -7.47
C ASP A 186 19.89 -1.80 -6.52
N LEU A 187 19.53 -0.74 -5.78
CA LEU A 187 20.40 -0.16 -4.75
C LEU A 187 20.89 -1.20 -3.74
N VAL A 188 20.00 -2.08 -3.28
CA VAL A 188 20.36 -3.17 -2.36
C VAL A 188 21.20 -4.23 -3.05
N ALA A 189 20.90 -4.58 -4.31
CA ALA A 189 21.61 -5.59 -5.07
C ALA A 189 23.08 -5.21 -5.31
N GLU A 190 23.35 -3.93 -5.56
CA GLU A 190 24.69 -3.38 -5.85
C GLU A 190 25.52 -3.11 -4.59
N ALA A 191 24.88 -2.84 -3.44
CA ALA A 191 25.59 -2.45 -2.22
C ALA A 191 26.47 -3.58 -1.65
N LYS A 192 27.76 -3.34 -1.44
CA LYS A 192 28.69 -4.36 -0.90
C LYS A 192 28.20 -4.92 0.44
N LEU A 193 28.01 -6.25 0.50
CA LEU A 193 27.65 -6.93 1.74
C LEU A 193 28.81 -6.85 2.76
N PRO A 194 28.55 -6.51 4.03
CA PRO A 194 29.53 -6.67 5.10
C PRO A 194 29.84 -8.15 5.32
N ARG A 195 30.96 -8.44 5.99
CA ARG A 195 31.30 -9.81 6.37
C ARG A 195 30.26 -10.33 7.37
N GLY A 196 29.78 -11.55 7.15
CA GLY A 196 28.78 -12.17 8.02
C GLY A 196 27.78 -13.00 7.23
N ALA A 197 26.77 -13.54 7.93
CA ALA A 197 25.77 -14.41 7.33
C ALA A 197 24.32 -14.07 7.72
N THR A 198 24.12 -13.14 8.66
CA THR A 198 22.81 -12.86 9.26
C THR A 198 22.30 -11.50 8.82
N ALA A 199 21.04 -11.45 8.36
CA ALA A 199 20.33 -10.21 8.06
C ALA A 199 18.97 -10.12 8.75
N PHE A 200 18.56 -8.90 9.06
CA PHE A 200 17.16 -8.57 9.35
C PHE A 200 16.56 -7.70 8.24
N ASP A 201 15.32 -7.96 7.88
CA ASP A 201 14.52 -7.16 6.94
C ASP A 201 13.30 -6.59 7.66
N ILE A 202 13.33 -5.29 7.95
CA ILE A 202 12.39 -4.60 8.83
C ILE A 202 11.29 -3.94 7.99
N GLY A 203 10.03 -4.34 8.21
CA GLY A 203 8.91 -3.92 7.38
C GLY A 203 8.94 -4.64 6.02
N THR A 204 9.09 -5.97 6.07
CA THR A 204 9.44 -6.79 4.90
C THR A 204 8.40 -6.72 3.76
N GLY A 205 7.14 -6.41 4.06
CA GLY A 205 6.09 -6.31 3.05
C GLY A 205 5.90 -7.60 2.26
N THR A 206 6.40 -7.62 1.02
CA THR A 206 6.34 -8.81 0.14
C THR A 206 7.48 -9.81 0.35
N GLY A 207 8.50 -9.47 1.14
CA GLY A 207 9.69 -10.30 1.29
C GLY A 207 10.76 -10.10 0.20
N VAL A 208 10.58 -9.16 -0.74
CA VAL A 208 11.48 -8.99 -1.88
C VAL A 208 12.94 -8.72 -1.46
N LEU A 209 13.17 -7.90 -0.43
CA LEU A 209 14.52 -7.61 0.06
C LEU A 209 15.10 -8.78 0.84
N SER A 210 14.29 -9.50 1.62
CA SER A 210 14.69 -10.76 2.27
C SER A 210 15.17 -11.81 1.25
N VAL A 211 14.39 -12.01 0.19
CA VAL A 211 14.72 -12.92 -0.92
C VAL A 211 16.03 -12.48 -1.59
N LEU A 212 16.17 -11.19 -1.90
CA LEU A 212 17.38 -10.64 -2.49
C LEU A 212 18.61 -10.90 -1.61
N LEU A 213 18.53 -10.57 -0.31
CA LEU A 213 19.63 -10.77 0.62
C LEU A 213 20.02 -12.26 0.75
N ALA A 214 19.05 -13.17 0.76
CA ALA A 214 19.32 -14.60 0.73
C ALA A 214 20.01 -15.00 -0.59
N ARG A 215 19.51 -14.57 -1.75
CA ARG A 215 20.13 -14.87 -3.06
C ARG A 215 21.55 -14.33 -3.19
N ARG A 216 21.87 -13.24 -2.50
CA ARG A 216 23.23 -12.67 -2.43
C ARG A 216 24.18 -13.37 -1.45
N GLY A 217 23.73 -14.45 -0.80
CA GLY A 217 24.59 -15.34 -0.01
C GLY A 217 24.41 -15.26 1.51
N LEU A 218 23.51 -14.41 2.02
CA LEU A 218 23.21 -14.42 3.45
C LEU A 218 22.45 -15.69 3.84
N ARG A 219 22.95 -16.42 4.84
CA ARG A 219 22.44 -17.75 5.21
C ARG A 219 21.21 -17.68 6.11
N HIS A 220 21.11 -16.64 6.93
CA HIS A 220 20.03 -16.49 7.90
C HIS A 220 19.41 -15.10 7.78
N VAL A 221 18.23 -15.02 7.18
CA VAL A 221 17.46 -13.78 7.08
C VAL A 221 16.25 -13.88 8.00
N VAL A 222 16.05 -12.90 8.88
CA VAL A 222 14.81 -12.77 9.66
C VAL A 222 14.05 -11.56 9.16
N ALA A 223 12.88 -11.82 8.58
CA ALA A 223 12.00 -10.80 8.04
C ALA A 223 10.89 -10.49 9.05
N THR A 224 10.61 -9.22 9.29
CA THR A 224 9.58 -8.78 10.25
C THR A 224 8.60 -7.82 9.60
N ASP A 225 7.33 -7.96 9.97
CA ASP A 225 6.29 -6.98 9.67
C ASP A 225 5.24 -6.96 10.79
N GLN A 226 4.60 -5.81 10.99
CA GLN A 226 3.49 -5.64 11.93
C GLN A 226 2.14 -5.98 11.30
N ASP A 227 2.04 -5.98 9.96
CA ASP A 227 0.83 -6.39 9.26
C ASP A 227 0.85 -7.90 9.04
N ALA A 228 -0.10 -8.62 9.65
CA ALA A 228 -0.26 -10.06 9.48
C ALA A 228 -0.44 -10.45 8.00
N ARG A 229 -1.02 -9.57 7.18
CA ARG A 229 -1.16 -9.79 5.74
C ARG A 229 0.18 -9.72 5.01
N ALA A 230 1.03 -8.76 5.36
CA ALA A 230 2.40 -8.67 4.83
C ALA A 230 3.22 -9.90 5.26
N VAL A 231 3.12 -10.33 6.52
CA VAL A 231 3.76 -11.56 7.01
C VAL A 231 3.34 -12.78 6.18
N HIS A 232 2.04 -12.95 5.91
CA HIS A 232 1.56 -14.06 5.08
C HIS A 232 2.06 -13.94 3.63
N CYS A 233 2.00 -12.75 3.03
CA CYS A 233 2.52 -12.48 1.70
C CYS A 233 4.00 -12.82 1.57
N ALA A 234 4.83 -12.41 2.53
CA ALA A 234 6.25 -12.69 2.53
C ALA A 234 6.52 -14.19 2.68
N ARG A 235 5.78 -14.90 3.56
CA ARG A 235 5.90 -16.37 3.70
C ARG A 235 5.58 -17.10 2.40
N ASP A 236 4.50 -16.72 1.72
CA ASP A 236 4.10 -17.34 0.47
C ASP A 236 5.16 -17.13 -0.62
N ASN A 237 5.73 -15.94 -0.73
CA ASN A 237 6.82 -15.67 -1.69
C ASN A 237 8.10 -16.44 -1.35
N VAL A 238 8.49 -16.47 -0.08
CA VAL A 238 9.65 -17.24 0.40
C VAL A 238 9.48 -18.73 0.10
N ALA A 239 8.28 -19.29 0.34
CA ALA A 239 7.96 -20.68 0.05
C ALA A 239 7.99 -20.98 -1.45
N ARG A 240 7.35 -20.14 -2.28
CA ARG A 240 7.35 -20.27 -3.75
C ARG A 240 8.75 -20.30 -4.35
N LEU A 241 9.67 -19.55 -3.77
CA LEU A 241 11.06 -19.45 -4.24
C LEU A 241 12.00 -20.45 -3.59
N GLY A 242 11.49 -21.35 -2.73
CA GLY A 242 12.26 -22.41 -2.08
C GLY A 242 13.31 -21.88 -1.09
N LEU A 243 13.01 -20.81 -0.36
CA LEU A 243 13.95 -20.15 0.57
C LEU A 243 13.54 -20.22 2.04
N ALA A 244 12.56 -21.07 2.38
CA ALA A 244 12.01 -21.18 3.74
C ALA A 244 13.02 -21.71 4.78
N ASP A 245 14.06 -22.41 4.33
CA ASP A 245 15.21 -22.88 5.11
C ASP A 245 16.18 -21.74 5.48
N ARG A 246 16.15 -20.62 4.74
CA ARG A 246 17.06 -19.49 4.90
C ARG A 246 16.39 -18.23 5.42
N ILE A 247 15.09 -18.08 5.19
CA ILE A 247 14.32 -16.88 5.53
C ILE A 247 13.22 -17.23 6.53
N ALA A 248 13.33 -16.68 7.73
CA ALA A 248 12.30 -16.78 8.76
C ALA A 248 11.45 -15.50 8.80
N VAL A 249 10.17 -15.60 8.45
CA VAL A 249 9.24 -14.46 8.47
C VAL A 249 8.43 -14.46 9.77
N ARG A 250 8.44 -13.33 10.50
CA ARG A 250 7.84 -13.17 11.82
C ARG A 250 6.90 -11.96 11.87
N HIS A 251 5.80 -12.12 12.58
CA HIS A 251 4.96 -10.99 12.98
C HIS A 251 5.62 -10.30 14.18
N ALA A 252 6.10 -9.08 14.00
CA ALA A 252 6.84 -8.34 15.02
C ALA A 252 6.83 -6.84 14.75
N ASP A 253 6.92 -6.06 15.82
CA ASP A 253 7.05 -4.61 15.74
C ASP A 253 8.54 -4.22 15.59
N LEU A 254 8.92 -3.90 14.34
CA LEU A 254 10.29 -3.61 13.91
C LEU A 254 11.27 -4.76 14.11
N PHE A 255 12.02 -4.80 15.20
CA PHE A 255 13.19 -5.66 15.32
C PHE A 255 12.86 -7.03 15.92
N PRO A 256 13.37 -8.13 15.34
CA PRO A 256 13.36 -9.42 16.03
C PRO A 256 14.38 -9.43 17.17
N ALA A 257 14.33 -10.49 17.99
CA ALA A 257 15.39 -10.77 18.95
C ALA A 257 16.72 -11.10 18.23
N GLY A 258 17.84 -10.82 18.90
CA GLY A 258 19.20 -11.05 18.38
C GLY A 258 19.83 -9.84 17.70
N ARG A 259 20.92 -10.09 16.99
CA ARG A 259 21.70 -9.10 16.24
C ARG A 259 22.00 -9.61 14.83
N ALA A 260 22.30 -8.71 13.90
CA ALA A 260 22.58 -9.04 12.50
C ALA A 260 23.74 -8.21 11.92
N HIS A 261 24.36 -8.74 10.86
CA HIS A 261 25.45 -8.06 10.14
C HIS A 261 24.90 -7.06 9.13
N VAL A 262 23.69 -7.30 8.62
CA VAL A 262 22.93 -6.36 7.77
C VAL A 262 21.53 -6.21 8.34
N ILE A 263 21.07 -4.98 8.54
CA ILE A 263 19.67 -4.72 8.86
C ILE A 263 19.12 -3.77 7.81
N VAL A 264 18.27 -4.25 6.92
CA VAL A 264 17.65 -3.44 5.87
C VAL A 264 16.27 -2.96 6.29
N CYS A 265 15.94 -1.73 5.91
CA CYS A 265 14.63 -1.12 6.12
C CYS A 265 14.29 -0.20 4.95
N ASN A 266 13.13 -0.42 4.33
CA ASN A 266 12.53 0.48 3.34
C ASN A 266 11.24 1.07 3.93
N PRO A 267 11.35 2.00 4.89
CA PRO A 267 10.18 2.51 5.59
C PRO A 267 9.31 3.38 4.67
N PRO A 268 8.05 3.63 5.07
CA PRO A 268 7.21 4.60 4.40
C PRO A 268 7.88 5.99 4.44
N TRP A 269 7.87 6.72 3.32
CA TRP A 269 8.77 7.86 3.12
C TRP A 269 8.09 9.23 3.25
N LEU A 270 6.76 9.30 3.32
CA LEU A 270 6.03 10.55 3.46
C LEU A 270 5.46 10.72 4.88
N PRO A 271 5.70 11.85 5.56
CA PRO A 271 5.03 12.13 6.82
C PRO A 271 3.55 12.38 6.54
N GLY A 272 2.68 11.52 7.06
CA GLY A 272 1.25 11.62 6.84
C GLY A 272 0.47 10.50 7.51
N ARG A 273 -0.83 10.73 7.74
CA ARG A 273 -1.69 9.68 8.30
C ARG A 273 -2.14 8.72 7.20
N PRO A 274 -1.88 7.40 7.30
CA PRO A 274 -2.46 6.43 6.37
C PRO A 274 -3.97 6.31 6.62
N ARG A 275 -4.74 5.96 5.58
CA ARG A 275 -6.20 5.77 5.69
C ARG A 275 -6.65 4.38 5.27
N THR A 276 -5.88 3.75 4.40
CA THR A 276 -6.05 2.36 4.00
C THR A 276 -4.82 1.54 4.43
N PRO A 277 -4.91 0.21 4.50
CA PRO A 277 -3.73 -0.63 4.75
C PRO A 277 -2.59 -0.36 3.75
N LEU A 278 -2.91 -0.17 2.47
CA LEU A 278 -1.92 0.13 1.44
C LEU A 278 -1.21 1.47 1.65
N ASP A 279 -1.91 2.47 2.21
CA ASP A 279 -1.32 3.77 2.54
C ASP A 279 -0.23 3.66 3.62
N GLN A 280 -0.28 2.64 4.48
CA GLN A 280 0.72 2.44 5.54
C GLN A 280 2.11 2.18 4.97
N ALA A 281 2.21 1.69 3.72
CA ALA A 281 3.49 1.50 3.05
C ALA A 281 4.09 2.79 2.46
N VAL A 282 3.31 3.88 2.43
CA VAL A 282 3.73 5.17 1.85
C VAL A 282 3.84 6.26 2.91
N TYR A 283 2.94 6.24 3.90
CA TYR A 283 2.82 7.28 4.90
C TYR A 283 3.23 6.81 6.31
N ASP A 284 4.16 7.54 6.92
CA ASP A 284 4.64 7.32 8.29
C ASP A 284 4.30 8.56 9.15
N PRO A 285 3.24 8.52 9.99
CA PRO A 285 2.89 9.63 10.86
C PRO A 285 4.08 10.04 11.73
N ASP A 286 4.45 11.31 11.66
CA ASP A 286 5.56 11.87 12.43
C ASP A 286 6.91 11.13 12.23
N SER A 287 7.08 10.46 11.07
CA SER A 287 8.24 9.60 10.78
C SER A 287 8.55 8.56 11.87
N ARG A 288 7.51 8.05 12.55
CA ARG A 288 7.63 7.17 13.72
C ARG A 288 8.42 5.90 13.42
N MET A 289 8.13 5.22 12.31
CA MET A 289 8.87 4.01 11.93
C MET A 289 10.34 4.33 11.65
N LEU A 290 10.60 5.41 10.91
CA LEU A 290 11.97 5.86 10.63
C LEU A 290 12.75 6.13 11.92
N HIS A 291 12.20 6.94 12.84
CA HIS A 291 12.89 7.28 14.09
C HIS A 291 13.12 6.07 14.98
N ARG A 292 12.14 5.16 15.09
CA ARG A 292 12.29 3.93 15.89
C ARG A 292 13.28 2.94 15.27
N PHE A 293 13.36 2.88 13.94
CA PHE A 293 14.39 2.13 13.25
C PHE A 293 15.78 2.69 13.60
N LEU A 294 15.98 4.00 13.43
CA LEU A 294 17.27 4.64 13.71
C LEU A 294 17.71 4.45 15.16
N THR A 295 16.82 4.70 16.13
CA THR A 295 17.16 4.58 17.57
C THR A 295 17.36 3.14 18.02
N GLY A 296 16.66 2.17 17.40
CA GLY A 296 16.83 0.75 17.73
C GLY A 296 18.06 0.09 17.08
N LEU A 297 18.54 0.63 15.95
CA LEU A 297 19.56 0.03 15.11
C LEU A 297 20.89 -0.26 15.84
N PRO A 298 21.50 0.65 16.64
CA PRO A 298 22.76 0.39 17.32
C PRO A 298 22.76 -0.85 18.22
N HIS A 299 21.60 -1.15 18.83
CA HIS A 299 21.43 -2.28 19.74
C HIS A 299 21.25 -3.63 19.03
N ARG A 300 21.05 -3.60 17.70
CA ARG A 300 20.72 -4.78 16.89
C ARG A 300 21.79 -5.13 15.86
N LEU A 301 22.78 -4.26 15.64
CA LEU A 301 23.90 -4.56 14.75
C LEU A 301 24.95 -5.40 15.45
N GLU A 302 25.47 -6.43 14.79
CA GLU A 302 26.71 -7.10 15.20
C GLU A 302 27.92 -6.16 15.09
N PRO A 303 29.08 -6.46 15.73
CA PRO A 303 30.28 -5.66 15.56
C PRO A 303 30.67 -5.60 14.08
N GLY A 304 30.84 -4.39 13.54
CA GLY A 304 31.09 -4.18 12.11
C GLY A 304 29.88 -4.40 11.19
N GLY A 305 28.70 -4.62 11.76
CA GLY A 305 27.43 -4.69 11.01
C GLY A 305 26.97 -3.33 10.52
N GLU A 306 26.07 -3.35 9.53
CA GLU A 306 25.55 -2.16 8.87
C GLU A 306 24.02 -2.12 8.87
N GLY A 307 23.45 -0.94 9.12
CA GLY A 307 22.05 -0.66 8.83
C GLY A 307 21.88 -0.06 7.45
N TRP A 308 20.94 -0.58 6.67
CA TRP A 308 20.67 -0.18 5.29
C TRP A 308 19.29 0.47 5.25
N LEU A 309 19.26 1.80 5.21
CA LEU A 309 18.04 2.60 5.16
C LEU A 309 17.78 3.07 3.73
N ILE A 310 16.63 2.74 3.18
CA ILE A 310 16.19 3.22 1.87
C ILE A 310 15.17 4.33 2.06
N LEU A 311 15.40 5.50 1.47
CA LEU A 311 14.47 6.62 1.62
C LEU A 311 14.47 7.54 0.40
N SER A 312 13.29 8.04 0.07
CA SER A 312 13.10 9.07 -0.96
C SER A 312 13.22 10.47 -0.35
N ASP A 313 13.89 11.39 -1.07
CA ASP A 313 14.00 12.81 -0.68
C ASP A 313 12.70 13.61 -0.96
N LEU A 314 11.63 12.94 -1.40
CA LEU A 314 10.36 13.58 -1.75
C LEU A 314 9.77 14.37 -0.57
N ALA A 315 9.89 13.88 0.66
CA ALA A 315 9.39 14.61 1.84
C ALA A 315 10.09 15.97 2.01
N GLU A 316 11.40 16.04 1.78
CA GLU A 316 12.18 17.28 1.85
C GLU A 316 11.81 18.23 0.71
N ARG A 317 11.62 17.69 -0.51
CA ARG A 317 11.21 18.48 -1.69
C ARG A 317 9.84 19.09 -1.55
N LEU A 318 8.94 18.37 -0.87
CA LEU A 318 7.60 18.85 -0.54
C LEU A 318 7.59 19.79 0.66
N GLY A 319 8.73 19.99 1.35
CA GLY A 319 8.82 20.79 2.58
C GLY A 319 8.10 20.15 3.77
N LEU A 320 7.90 18.83 3.74
CA LEU A 320 7.28 18.06 4.81
C LEU A 320 8.30 17.54 5.83
N ARG A 321 9.58 17.53 5.47
CA ARG A 321 10.72 17.18 6.33
C ARG A 321 11.82 18.24 6.15
N GLY A 322 12.50 18.60 7.22
CA GLY A 322 13.67 19.48 7.17
C GLY A 322 14.84 18.83 6.42
N ARG A 323 15.64 19.62 5.70
CA ARG A 323 16.76 19.11 4.88
C ARG A 323 17.86 18.41 5.70
N THR A 324 18.07 18.81 6.95
CA THR A 324 19.07 18.20 7.85
C THR A 324 18.47 17.19 8.80
N GLU A 325 17.14 17.09 8.87
CA GLU A 325 16.43 16.35 9.91
C GLU A 325 16.80 14.86 9.93
N LEU A 326 16.99 14.25 8.76
CA LEU A 326 17.44 12.87 8.66
C LEU A 326 18.88 12.69 9.18
N ASP A 327 19.81 13.57 8.75
CA ASP A 327 21.21 13.52 9.18
C ASP A 327 21.35 13.79 10.68
N ASP A 328 20.56 14.73 11.21
CA ASP A 328 20.44 15.03 12.64
C ASP A 328 19.91 13.80 13.41
N ALA A 329 18.86 13.15 12.90
CA ALA A 329 18.29 11.95 13.52
C ALA A 329 19.26 10.75 13.51
N ILE A 330 20.03 10.57 12.43
CA ILE A 330 21.08 9.55 12.34
C ILE A 330 22.14 9.81 13.41
N ARG A 331 22.66 11.03 13.51
CA ARG A 331 23.66 11.40 14.54
C ARG A 331 23.12 11.24 15.95
N ALA A 332 21.89 11.70 16.20
CA ALA A 332 21.25 11.60 17.51
C ALA A 332 21.04 10.14 17.96
N ALA A 333 20.90 9.21 17.01
CA ALA A 333 20.82 7.78 17.28
C ALA A 333 22.19 7.11 17.55
N GLY A 334 23.30 7.87 17.58
CA GLY A 334 24.64 7.30 17.75
C GLY A 334 25.12 6.53 16.52
N LEU A 335 24.62 6.89 15.33
CA LEU A 335 24.99 6.31 14.06
C LEU A 335 25.81 7.31 13.22
N ARG A 336 26.62 6.76 12.32
CA ARG A 336 27.34 7.52 11.29
C ARG A 336 27.04 6.96 9.90
N VAL A 337 27.10 7.82 8.90
CA VAL A 337 26.92 7.44 7.50
C VAL A 337 28.23 6.87 6.98
N LEU A 338 28.21 5.59 6.58
CA LEU A 338 29.35 4.91 5.95
C LEU A 338 29.43 5.23 4.46
N SER A 339 28.27 5.24 3.79
CA SER A 339 28.14 5.63 2.39
C SER A 339 26.68 5.90 2.03
N ARG A 340 26.45 6.71 1.00
CA ARG A 340 25.13 6.95 0.41
C ARG A 340 25.19 6.71 -1.09
N THR A 341 24.31 5.85 -1.59
CA THR A 341 24.12 5.62 -3.03
C THR A 341 22.75 6.14 -3.44
N VAL A 342 22.65 6.81 -4.58
CA VAL A 342 21.44 7.49 -5.03
C VAL A 342 21.01 6.96 -6.39
N THR A 343 19.72 6.76 -6.58
CA THR A 343 19.11 6.45 -7.87
C THR A 343 17.91 7.37 -8.15
N LYS A 344 17.61 7.56 -9.43
CA LYS A 344 16.42 8.31 -9.85
C LYS A 344 15.24 7.34 -10.05
N PRO A 345 14.02 7.71 -9.63
CA PRO A 345 12.83 6.93 -9.95
C PRO A 345 12.66 6.82 -11.48
N ARG A 346 12.36 5.61 -11.97
CA ARG A 346 12.06 5.29 -13.38
C ARG A 346 10.56 5.03 -13.61
N HIS A 347 9.71 5.22 -12.60
CA HIS A 347 8.28 4.91 -12.68
C HIS A 347 7.46 5.99 -13.42
N PRO A 348 6.35 5.64 -14.10
CA PRO A 348 5.56 6.57 -14.91
C PRO A 348 5.05 7.82 -14.18
N ARG A 349 4.76 7.71 -12.87
CA ARG A 349 4.34 8.88 -12.07
C ARG A 349 5.42 9.95 -11.93
N ALA A 350 6.70 9.62 -12.10
CA ALA A 350 7.79 10.59 -12.01
C ALA A 350 7.82 11.52 -13.22
N SER A 351 7.28 11.06 -14.35
CA SER A 351 7.25 11.76 -15.63
C SER A 351 5.87 12.31 -16.02
N ASP A 352 4.84 12.17 -15.18
CA ASP A 352 3.47 12.61 -15.50
C ASP A 352 3.31 14.12 -15.29
N PRO A 353 3.19 14.94 -16.36
CA PRO A 353 3.06 16.40 -16.24
C PRO A 353 1.70 16.83 -15.69
N SER A 354 0.71 15.92 -15.63
CA SER A 354 -0.61 16.18 -15.05
C SER A 354 -0.65 15.96 -13.53
N ASP A 355 0.41 15.40 -12.94
CA ASP A 355 0.52 15.23 -11.49
C ASP A 355 0.72 16.61 -10.83
N PRO A 356 -0.14 17.03 -9.88
CA PRO A 356 0.04 18.28 -9.14
C PRO A 356 1.37 18.39 -8.37
N LEU A 357 2.06 17.26 -8.17
CA LEU A 357 3.37 17.15 -7.54
C LEU A 357 4.50 16.91 -8.55
N HIS A 358 4.24 16.99 -9.85
CA HIS A 358 5.19 16.69 -10.93
C HIS A 358 6.56 17.32 -10.70
N ARG A 359 6.61 18.62 -10.38
CA ARG A 359 7.88 19.33 -10.14
C ARG A 359 8.73 18.70 -9.02
N ALA A 360 8.08 18.24 -7.94
CA ALA A 360 8.76 17.56 -6.85
C ALA A 360 9.17 16.13 -7.25
N ARG A 361 8.31 15.42 -8.01
CA ARG A 361 8.55 14.06 -8.49
C ARG A 361 9.67 13.95 -9.52
N VAL A 362 9.80 14.92 -10.42
CA VAL A 362 10.90 14.96 -11.41
C VAL A 362 12.25 15.09 -10.72
N GLY A 363 12.30 15.83 -9.62
CA GLY A 363 13.50 15.98 -8.82
C GLY A 363 13.76 14.80 -7.87
N GLU A 364 12.75 13.99 -7.57
CA GLU A 364 12.79 12.93 -6.55
C GLU A 364 14.00 12.01 -6.77
N ALA A 365 14.67 11.69 -5.68
CA ALA A 365 15.76 10.73 -5.65
C ALA A 365 15.55 9.73 -4.51
N THR A 366 15.77 8.45 -4.78
CA THR A 366 15.76 7.40 -3.77
C THR A 366 17.21 7.08 -3.40
N SER A 367 17.51 7.08 -2.11
CA SER A 367 18.85 6.83 -1.59
C SER A 367 18.88 5.56 -0.75
N LEU A 368 19.97 4.80 -0.86
CA LEU A 368 20.38 3.81 0.13
C LEU A 368 21.47 4.42 1.01
N TRP A 369 21.18 4.52 2.29
CA TRP A 369 22.12 4.93 3.33
C TRP A 369 22.66 3.69 4.03
N ARG A 370 23.98 3.53 4.00
CA ARG A 370 24.69 2.52 4.82
C ARG A 370 25.15 3.19 6.10
N LEU A 371 24.66 2.69 7.22
CA LEU A 371 24.83 3.26 8.55
C LEU A 371 25.64 2.30 9.41
N GLY A 372 26.56 2.84 10.21
CA GLY A 372 27.29 2.10 11.24
C GLY A 372 27.16 2.78 12.58
N VAL A 373 27.46 2.07 13.66
CA VAL A 373 27.60 2.69 14.99
C VAL A 373 28.77 3.68 14.96
N ALA A 374 28.56 4.85 15.56
CA ALA A 374 29.51 5.96 15.58
C ALA A 374 30.82 5.62 16.29
#